data_AF-A0A5D2NB39-F1
#
_entry.id   AF-A0A5D2NB39-F1
#
_cell.length_a   1.000
_cell.length_b   1.000
_cell.length_c   1.000
_cell.angle_alpha   90.00
_cell.angle_beta   90.00
_cell.angle_gamma   90.00
#
_symmetry.space_group_name_H-M   'P 1'
#
loop_
_entity.id
_entity.type
_entity.pdbx_description
1 polymer ?
#
loop_
_entity_poly.entity_id
_entity_poly.type
_entity_poly.pdbx_seq_one_letter_code
_entity_poly.pdbx_strand_id
1 'polypeptide(L)'
;MTRHINPFGRSTSRSTCHVIKEAIVYINGTPFVLKELNKPVDTLKHVGITGPVVEHMEARLKEDILSEVRESGGRMLVHREEFSPSSNQSSVVGYWENIFTDDVKIAVELYAALKDEGYNIEYRMILLTREREALASDVDEIQNCQDDSSGCYLYVSHIGFGGVAYAMAIICCRLDAKAFILFHILGNQFFIPALCHLTFQCAGTRHLRADILHYSKELEKVPSDDDENRAYIMDMGVKGMRLRYFFLITFRSYLYSTSPIKMKFTTWMDARPELGHLCNNLRIDK
;
A
#
# COMPACT_ATOMS: atom_id res chain seq x y z
N MET A 1 1.70 -5.79 33.00
CA MET A 1 0.32 -5.55 32.51
C MET A 1 0.41 -4.78 31.21
N THR A 2 0.63 -5.49 30.10
CA THR A 2 0.80 -4.90 28.78
C THR A 2 -0.59 -4.58 28.24
N ARG A 3 -0.90 -3.29 28.03
CA ARG A 3 -2.16 -2.86 27.43
C ARG A 3 -2.17 -3.31 25.97
N HIS A 4 -2.93 -4.36 25.66
CA HIS A 4 -3.40 -4.60 24.30
C HIS A 4 -4.23 -3.38 23.88
N ILE A 5 -3.68 -2.55 23.01
CA ILE A 5 -4.47 -1.55 22.30
C ILE A 5 -5.37 -2.37 21.37
N ASN A 6 -6.62 -2.57 21.75
CA ASN A 6 -7.62 -3.22 20.92
C ASN A 6 -8.14 -2.19 19.90
N PRO A 7 -7.72 -2.22 18.61
CA PRO A 7 -8.16 -1.23 17.61
C PRO A 7 -9.60 -1.51 17.12
N PHE A 8 -10.19 -2.64 17.51
CA PHE A 8 -11.40 -3.20 16.93
C PHE A 8 -12.65 -2.95 17.80
N GLY A 9 -13.08 -1.69 17.87
CA GLY A 9 -14.40 -1.33 18.42
C GLY A 9 -15.56 -1.83 17.53
N ARG A 10 -16.58 -2.44 18.14
CA ARG A 10 -17.63 -3.27 17.51
C ARG A 10 -18.74 -2.56 16.68
N SER A 11 -18.79 -1.24 16.55
CA SER A 11 -20.08 -0.56 16.23
C SER A 11 -20.16 0.33 14.97
N THR A 12 -19.15 0.42 14.11
CA THR A 12 -19.24 1.22 12.87
C THR A 12 -18.85 0.39 11.65
N SER A 13 -19.61 0.52 10.56
CA SER A 13 -19.28 -0.09 9.26
C SER A 13 -17.89 0.36 8.80
N ARG A 14 -16.99 -0.60 8.57
CA ARG A 14 -15.56 -0.38 8.30
C ARG A 14 -15.16 -1.15 7.05
N SER A 15 -14.90 -0.45 5.97
CA SER A 15 -14.23 -1.04 4.81
C SER A 15 -12.72 -1.09 5.09
N THR A 16 -12.13 -2.28 5.12
CA THR A 16 -10.69 -2.45 5.36
C THR A 16 -10.00 -2.85 4.07
N CYS A 17 -9.18 -1.95 3.56
CA CYS A 17 -8.45 -2.12 2.32
C CYS A 17 -7.03 -2.49 2.67
N HIS A 18 -6.63 -3.72 2.37
CA HIS A 18 -5.26 -4.14 2.58
C HIS A 18 -4.43 -3.73 1.37
N VAL A 19 -3.47 -2.83 1.59
CA VAL A 19 -2.52 -2.39 0.58
C VAL A 19 -1.29 -3.29 0.67
N ILE A 20 -1.28 -4.32 -0.18
CA ILE A 20 -0.28 -5.37 -0.13
C ILE A 20 0.87 -5.02 -1.07
N LYS A 21 2.09 -5.23 -0.57
CA LYS A 21 3.35 -5.02 -1.31
C LYS A 21 4.02 -6.34 -1.68
N GLU A 22 3.91 -7.34 -0.81
CA GLU A 22 4.63 -8.63 -0.83
C GLU A 22 3.65 -9.69 -0.34
N ALA A 23 3.83 -10.97 -0.68
CA ALA A 23 3.01 -12.05 -0.13
C ALA A 23 3.16 -12.13 1.39
N ILE A 24 2.05 -12.15 2.13
CA ILE A 24 2.03 -12.21 3.59
C ILE A 24 1.35 -13.49 4.06
N VAL A 25 1.96 -14.13 5.06
CA VAL A 25 1.37 -15.24 5.82
C VAL A 25 1.30 -14.87 7.29
N TYR A 26 0.24 -15.27 7.97
CA TYR A 26 0.05 -15.06 9.39
C TYR A 26 0.30 -16.36 10.14
N ILE A 27 1.19 -16.32 11.12
CA ILE A 27 1.48 -17.43 12.04
C ILE A 27 1.15 -16.93 13.44
N ASN A 28 0.25 -17.60 14.16
CA ASN A 28 -0.22 -17.17 15.49
C ASN A 28 -0.74 -15.72 15.50
N GLY A 29 -1.36 -15.27 14.39
CA GLY A 29 -1.83 -13.89 14.21
C GLY A 29 -0.72 -12.86 13.94
N THR A 30 0.55 -13.26 13.91
CA THR A 30 1.69 -12.40 13.58
C THR A 30 1.98 -12.48 12.07
N PRO A 31 2.09 -11.34 11.35
CA PRO A 31 2.41 -11.36 9.92
C PRO A 31 3.88 -11.66 9.68
N PHE A 32 4.14 -12.47 8.65
CA PHE A 32 5.46 -12.82 8.13
C PHE A 32 5.47 -12.64 6.61
N VAL A 33 6.62 -12.22 6.10
CA VAL A 33 6.88 -12.07 4.66
C VAL A 33 8.01 -13.01 4.26
N LEU A 34 7.96 -13.50 3.02
CA LEU A 34 9.10 -14.20 2.44
C LEU A 34 10.25 -13.20 2.25
N LYS A 35 11.50 -13.66 2.42
CA LYS A 35 12.72 -12.87 2.19
C LYS A 35 13.81 -13.75 1.57
N GLU A 36 14.71 -13.15 0.79
CA GLU A 36 15.90 -13.85 0.29
C GLU A 36 16.91 -14.02 1.41
N LEU A 37 17.49 -15.21 1.55
CA LEU A 37 18.47 -15.53 2.59
C LEU A 37 19.69 -14.58 2.57
N ASN A 38 20.16 -14.24 1.37
CA ASN A 38 21.32 -13.37 1.18
C ASN A 38 21.00 -11.88 1.34
N LYS A 39 19.72 -11.51 1.36
CA LYS A 39 19.23 -10.13 1.41
C LYS A 39 17.98 -10.03 2.30
N PRO A 40 18.08 -10.38 3.59
CA PRO A 40 16.91 -10.53 4.46
C PRO A 40 16.19 -9.21 4.77
N VAL A 41 16.88 -8.08 4.61
CA VAL A 41 16.35 -6.73 4.83
C VAL A 41 15.70 -6.14 3.58
N ASP A 42 15.99 -6.68 2.40
CA ASP A 42 15.45 -6.15 1.15
C ASP A 42 14.02 -6.63 0.93
N THR A 43 13.17 -5.77 0.34
CA THR A 43 11.91 -6.23 -0.24
C THR A 43 12.22 -7.16 -1.40
N LEU A 44 11.59 -8.34 -1.40
CA LEU A 44 11.61 -9.26 -2.54
C LEU A 44 11.07 -8.55 -3.78
N LYS A 45 11.97 -8.30 -4.74
CA LYS A 45 11.67 -7.54 -5.95
C LYS A 45 10.97 -8.45 -6.94
N HIS A 46 9.67 -8.28 -7.08
CA HIS A 46 8.95 -8.93 -8.16
C HIS A 46 8.36 -7.88 -9.09
N VAL A 47 8.96 -7.75 -10.27
CA VAL A 47 8.47 -6.84 -11.31
C VAL A 47 7.30 -7.50 -12.02
N GLY A 48 6.18 -6.78 -12.17
CA GLY A 48 5.03 -7.24 -12.96
C GLY A 48 4.11 -8.25 -12.27
N ILE A 49 4.18 -8.39 -10.94
CA ILE A 49 3.21 -9.22 -10.20
C ILE A 49 1.79 -8.65 -10.30
N THR A 50 0.82 -9.53 -10.46
CA THR A 50 -0.62 -9.25 -10.42
C THR A 50 -1.23 -9.77 -9.12
N GLY A 51 -2.41 -9.29 -8.75
CA GLY A 51 -3.13 -9.75 -7.54
C GLY A 51 -3.26 -11.28 -7.43
N PRO A 52 -3.76 -11.98 -8.47
CA PRO A 52 -3.88 -13.44 -8.44
C PRO A 52 -2.54 -14.18 -8.24
N VAL A 53 -1.43 -13.60 -8.72
CA VAL A 53 -0.09 -14.16 -8.51
C VAL A 53 0.31 -14.02 -7.03
N VAL A 54 0.04 -12.88 -6.39
CA VAL A 54 0.28 -12.73 -4.93
C VAL A 54 -0.54 -13.74 -4.14
N GLU A 55 -1.83 -13.87 -4.43
CA GLU A 55 -2.69 -14.84 -3.73
C GLU A 55 -2.18 -16.28 -3.89
N HIS A 56 -1.73 -16.64 -5.09
CA HIS A 56 -1.12 -17.94 -5.34
C HIS A 56 0.19 -18.12 -4.56
N MET A 57 1.03 -17.07 -4.49
CA MET A 57 2.26 -17.09 -3.70
C MET A 57 1.99 -17.23 -2.21
N GLU A 58 0.98 -16.54 -1.67
CA GLU A 58 0.56 -16.68 -0.27
C GLU A 58 0.07 -18.10 0.03
N ALA A 59 -0.75 -18.67 -0.86
CA ALA A 59 -1.25 -20.04 -0.73
C ALA A 59 -0.10 -21.07 -0.79
N ARG A 60 0.85 -20.88 -1.72
CA ARG A 60 2.05 -21.72 -1.82
C ARG A 60 2.91 -21.62 -0.56
N LEU A 61 3.18 -20.40 -0.09
CA LEU A 61 3.97 -20.16 1.11
C LEU A 61 3.34 -20.83 2.35
N LYS A 62 2.01 -20.74 2.48
CA LYS A 62 1.27 -21.46 3.53
C LYS A 62 1.46 -22.97 3.41
N GLU A 63 1.34 -23.55 2.22
CA GLU A 63 1.52 -24.99 2.01
C GLU A 63 2.95 -25.46 2.36
N ASP A 64 3.95 -24.66 2.00
CA ASP A 64 5.36 -24.93 2.31
C ASP A 64 5.59 -24.91 3.83
N ILE A 65 5.08 -23.90 4.54
CA ILE A 65 5.11 -23.81 6.01
C ILE A 65 4.43 -25.02 6.64
N LEU A 66 3.22 -25.38 6.17
CA LEU A 66 2.49 -26.52 6.72
C LEU A 66 3.23 -27.85 6.51
N SER A 67 3.94 -27.98 5.40
CA SER A 67 4.77 -29.16 5.11
C SER A 67 5.97 -29.23 6.06
N GLU A 68 6.70 -28.13 6.22
CA GLU A 68 7.85 -28.05 7.14
C GLU A 68 7.43 -28.32 8.59
N VAL A 69 6.32 -27.75 9.05
CA VAL A 69 5.77 -27.94 10.40
C VAL A 69 5.40 -29.40 10.66
N ARG A 70 4.89 -30.12 9.65
CA ARG A 70 4.58 -31.56 9.77
C ARG A 70 5.83 -32.41 9.90
N GLU A 71 6.89 -32.05 9.18
CA GLU A 71 8.17 -32.77 9.20
C GLU A 71 8.96 -32.50 10.49
N SER A 72 8.94 -31.26 10.97
CA SER A 72 9.70 -30.81 12.14
C SER A 72 9.04 -31.10 13.49
N GLY A 73 7.80 -31.62 13.48
CA GLY A 73 7.01 -31.89 14.68
C GLY A 73 6.49 -30.61 15.35
N GLY A 74 6.11 -29.61 14.56
CA GLY A 74 5.47 -28.39 15.06
C GLY A 74 6.41 -27.19 15.27
N ARG A 75 7.67 -27.26 14.84
CA ARG A 75 8.68 -26.23 15.13
C ARG A 75 9.31 -25.67 13.86
N MET A 76 9.28 -24.36 13.70
CA MET A 76 9.86 -23.71 12.52
C MET A 76 10.78 -22.57 12.94
N LEU A 77 11.88 -22.38 12.20
CA LEU A 77 12.77 -21.25 12.41
C LEU A 77 12.22 -20.04 11.65
N VAL A 78 11.83 -19.01 12.38
CA VAL A 78 11.33 -17.75 11.84
C VAL A 78 12.29 -16.61 12.21
N HIS A 79 12.21 -15.52 11.46
CA HIS A 79 13.08 -14.35 11.67
C HIS A 79 12.25 -13.12 11.99
N ARG A 80 12.81 -12.23 12.83
CA ARG A 80 12.24 -10.94 13.20
C ARG A 80 13.31 -9.86 13.07
N GLU A 81 12.89 -8.68 12.63
CA GLU A 81 13.72 -7.47 12.72
C GLU A 81 13.62 -6.87 14.13
N GLU A 82 14.76 -6.70 14.79
CA GLU A 82 14.87 -6.01 16.06
C GLU A 82 15.66 -4.72 15.88
N PHE A 83 15.06 -3.60 16.26
CA PHE A 83 15.73 -2.31 16.29
C PHE A 83 16.36 -2.09 17.67
N SER A 84 17.67 -1.85 17.69
CA SER A 84 18.40 -1.50 18.89
C SER A 84 18.49 0.03 19.04
N PRO A 85 17.82 0.63 20.04
CA PRO A 85 17.84 2.09 20.24
C PRO A 85 19.22 2.63 20.59
N SER A 86 20.08 1.80 21.19
CA SER A 86 21.42 2.19 21.64
C SER A 86 22.44 2.23 20.51
N SER A 87 22.33 1.35 19.52
CA SER A 87 23.20 1.33 18.33
C SER A 87 22.58 2.01 17.11
N ASN A 88 21.30 2.38 17.17
CA ASN A 88 20.52 2.92 16.05
C ASN A 88 20.63 2.04 14.80
N GLN A 89 20.69 0.72 15.01
CA GLN A 89 20.82 -0.30 13.97
C GLN A 89 19.72 -1.36 14.14
N SER A 90 19.25 -1.88 13.01
CA SER A 90 18.33 -3.01 12.96
C SER A 90 19.11 -4.28 12.67
N SER A 91 18.80 -5.37 13.37
CA SER A 91 19.35 -6.70 13.10
C SER A 91 18.23 -7.72 12.91
N VAL A 92 18.50 -8.74 12.09
CA VAL A 92 17.59 -9.86 11.87
C VAL A 92 17.94 -10.98 12.83
N VAL A 93 17.00 -11.38 13.68
CA VAL A 93 17.18 -12.41 14.70
C VAL A 93 16.28 -13.59 14.39
N GLY A 94 16.88 -14.78 14.28
CA GLY A 94 16.17 -16.04 14.12
C GLY A 94 15.75 -16.62 15.48
N TYR A 95 14.52 -17.14 15.56
CA TYR A 95 14.01 -17.82 16.74
C TYR A 95 13.11 -19.00 16.34
N TRP A 96 13.09 -20.02 17.19
CA TRP A 96 12.23 -21.18 17.01
C TRP A 96 10.83 -20.86 17.53
N GLU A 97 9.83 -20.99 16.66
CA GLU A 97 8.43 -20.81 17.00
C GLU A 97 7.71 -22.16 16.95
N ASN A 98 6.82 -22.39 17.92
CA ASN A 98 5.91 -23.53 17.89
C ASN A 98 4.66 -23.15 17.09
N ILE A 99 4.43 -23.86 15.99
CA ILE A 99 3.38 -23.55 15.03
C ILE A 99 2.40 -24.72 14.97
N PHE A 100 1.12 -24.43 15.17
CA PHE A 100 0.03 -25.36 14.88
C PHE A 100 -0.53 -25.11 13.49
N THR A 101 -1.03 -26.16 12.83
CA THR A 101 -1.55 -26.06 11.46
C THR A 101 -2.73 -25.09 11.33
N ASP A 102 -3.53 -24.96 12.39
CA ASP A 102 -4.72 -24.08 12.42
C ASP A 102 -4.36 -22.60 12.61
N ASP A 103 -3.13 -22.33 13.05
CA ASP A 103 -2.62 -20.99 13.33
C ASP A 103 -1.89 -20.36 12.14
N VAL A 104 -1.74 -21.10 11.03
CA VAL A 104 -1.20 -20.60 9.76
C VAL A 104 -2.33 -20.16 8.84
N LYS A 105 -2.45 -18.86 8.62
CA LYS A 105 -3.51 -18.26 7.79
C LYS A 105 -2.92 -17.34 6.72
N ILE A 106 -3.48 -17.35 5.51
CA ILE A 106 -3.21 -16.30 4.52
C ILE A 106 -4.12 -15.10 4.78
N ALA A 107 -3.86 -13.95 4.13
CA ALA A 107 -4.60 -12.72 4.39
C ALA A 107 -6.12 -12.92 4.22
N VAL A 108 -6.56 -13.50 3.10
CA VAL A 108 -8.00 -13.75 2.84
C VAL A 108 -8.66 -14.62 3.92
N GLU A 109 -7.96 -15.64 4.42
CA GLU A 109 -8.47 -16.52 5.49
C GLU A 109 -8.54 -15.80 6.83
N LEU A 110 -7.54 -14.98 7.16
CA LEU A 110 -7.52 -14.19 8.39
C LEU A 110 -8.71 -13.22 8.43
N TYR A 111 -8.92 -12.47 7.36
CA TYR A 111 -10.03 -11.50 7.32
C TYR A 111 -11.40 -12.17 7.24
N ALA A 112 -11.50 -13.35 6.61
CA ALA A 112 -12.70 -14.17 6.68
C ALA A 112 -12.98 -14.61 8.12
N ALA A 113 -11.98 -15.12 8.85
CA ALA A 113 -12.13 -15.50 10.25
C ALA A 113 -12.55 -14.32 11.14
N LEU A 114 -11.96 -13.13 10.94
CA LEU A 114 -12.38 -11.92 11.65
C LEU A 114 -13.84 -11.56 11.35
N LYS A 115 -14.28 -11.72 10.09
CA LYS A 115 -15.67 -11.49 9.73
C LYS A 115 -16.61 -12.48 10.42
N ASP A 116 -16.22 -13.76 10.50
CA ASP A 116 -16.98 -14.82 11.17
C ASP A 116 -17.02 -14.62 12.70
N GLU A 117 -16.00 -14.01 13.30
CA GLU A 117 -15.98 -13.57 14.71
C GLU A 117 -16.92 -12.38 14.99
N GLY A 118 -17.55 -11.81 13.96
CA GLY A 118 -18.50 -10.72 14.07
C GLY A 118 -17.88 -9.33 13.94
N TYR A 119 -16.63 -9.23 13.48
CA TYR A 119 -16.08 -7.93 13.09
C TYR A 119 -16.70 -7.48 11.76
N ASN A 120 -17.23 -6.27 11.72
CA ASN A 120 -17.75 -5.68 10.48
C ASN A 120 -16.59 -5.18 9.61
N ILE A 121 -15.91 -6.13 8.96
CA ILE A 121 -14.75 -5.90 8.09
C ILE A 121 -15.05 -6.47 6.71
N GLU A 122 -14.90 -5.63 5.70
CA GLU A 122 -14.83 -6.07 4.30
C GLU A 122 -13.38 -5.98 3.84
N TYR A 123 -12.80 -7.11 3.43
CA TYR A 123 -11.42 -7.19 2.94
C TYR A 123 -11.37 -6.99 1.42
N ARG A 124 -10.49 -6.08 0.99
CA ARG A 124 -10.06 -5.95 -0.40
C ARG A 124 -8.54 -5.83 -0.45
N MET A 125 -7.92 -6.56 -1.38
CA MET A 125 -6.50 -6.40 -1.68
C MET A 125 -6.31 -5.34 -2.76
N ILE A 126 -5.40 -4.41 -2.52
CA ILE A 126 -4.91 -3.46 -3.54
C ILE A 126 -3.40 -3.66 -3.66
N LEU A 127 -2.93 -4.00 -4.86
CA LEU A 127 -1.51 -4.24 -5.12
C LEU A 127 -0.81 -2.93 -5.49
N LEU A 128 -0.19 -2.30 -4.51
CA LEU A 128 0.62 -1.08 -4.69
C LEU A 128 2.06 -1.34 -4.25
N THR A 129 2.86 -1.92 -5.14
CA THR A 129 4.29 -2.10 -4.86
C THR A 129 5.08 -0.83 -5.11
N ARG A 130 6.21 -0.63 -4.43
CA ARG A 130 7.08 0.54 -4.66
C ARG A 130 7.77 0.44 -6.02
N GLU A 131 8.00 -0.80 -6.43
CA GLU A 131 8.74 -1.27 -7.59
C GLU A 131 7.87 -1.29 -8.86
N ARG A 132 6.53 -1.26 -8.72
CA ARG A 132 5.60 -1.17 -9.83
C ARG A 132 5.25 0.29 -10.13
N GLU A 133 5.24 0.62 -11.42
CA GLU A 133 4.68 1.88 -11.90
C GLU A 133 3.20 2.00 -11.51
N ALA A 134 2.82 3.14 -10.95
CA ALA A 134 1.40 3.42 -10.73
C ALA A 134 0.67 3.51 -12.08
N LEU A 135 -0.53 2.96 -12.15
CA LEU A 135 -1.42 3.03 -13.30
C LEU A 135 -2.68 3.82 -12.95
N ALA A 136 -3.35 4.36 -13.97
CA ALA A 136 -4.66 4.98 -13.79
C ALA A 136 -5.70 3.99 -13.25
N SER A 137 -5.58 2.70 -13.57
CA SER A 137 -6.45 1.64 -13.03
C SER A 137 -6.31 1.48 -11.53
N ASP A 138 -5.13 1.74 -10.95
CA ASP A 138 -4.92 1.65 -9.50
C ASP A 138 -5.78 2.71 -8.77
N VAL A 139 -5.96 3.89 -9.38
CA VAL A 139 -6.86 4.92 -8.85
C VAL A 139 -8.31 4.47 -8.92
N ASP A 140 -8.70 3.72 -9.95
CA ASP A 140 -10.02 3.09 -10.02
C ASP A 140 -10.20 2.00 -8.95
N GLU A 141 -9.20 1.15 -8.71
CA GLU A 141 -9.27 0.16 -7.65
C GLU A 141 -9.41 0.79 -6.26
N ILE A 142 -8.57 1.78 -5.95
CA ILE A 142 -8.61 2.50 -4.66
C ILE A 142 -9.97 3.20 -4.49
N GLN A 143 -10.45 3.91 -5.51
CA GLN A 143 -11.68 4.68 -5.37
C GLN A 143 -12.93 3.78 -5.21
N ASN A 144 -12.90 2.58 -5.79
CA ASN A 144 -13.97 1.58 -5.70
C ASN A 144 -14.01 0.89 -4.35
N CYS A 145 -12.95 1.02 -3.54
CA CYS A 145 -12.97 0.54 -2.16
C CYS A 145 -13.88 1.39 -1.24
N GLN A 146 -14.35 2.54 -1.73
CA GLN A 146 -15.27 3.38 -0.99
C GLN A 146 -16.68 2.78 -0.99
N ASP A 147 -17.15 2.37 0.19
CA ASP A 147 -18.57 2.14 0.46
C ASP A 147 -19.18 3.37 1.16
N ASP A 148 -20.25 3.93 0.60
CA ASP A 148 -20.97 5.08 1.16
C ASP A 148 -21.67 4.77 2.50
N SER A 149 -21.85 3.48 2.81
CA SER A 149 -22.36 3.02 4.10
C SER A 149 -21.29 2.92 5.20
N SER A 150 -20.01 2.98 4.81
CA SER A 150 -18.88 2.84 5.73
C SER A 150 -18.49 4.17 6.37
N GLY A 151 -18.47 4.20 7.70
CA GLY A 151 -18.06 5.37 8.49
C GLY A 151 -16.55 5.51 8.67
N CYS A 152 -15.78 4.48 8.30
CA CYS A 152 -14.33 4.46 8.47
C CYS A 152 -13.66 3.55 7.43
N TYR A 153 -12.50 3.98 6.92
CA TYR A 153 -11.66 3.21 6.00
C TYR A 153 -10.32 2.91 6.66
N LEU A 154 -9.94 1.64 6.69
CA LEU A 154 -8.66 1.20 7.25
C LEU A 154 -7.74 0.75 6.10
N TYR A 155 -6.59 1.39 5.95
CA TYR A 155 -5.56 1.01 4.99
C TYR A 155 -4.36 0.40 5.73
N VAL A 156 -4.09 -0.89 5.51
CA VAL A 156 -3.01 -1.62 6.18
C VAL A 156 -1.90 -1.92 5.19
N SER A 157 -0.65 -1.74 5.61
CA SER A 157 0.56 -2.22 4.91
C SER A 157 1.62 -2.59 5.92
N HIS A 158 2.43 -3.60 5.62
CA HIS A 158 3.49 -4.13 6.49
C HIS A 158 4.53 -3.07 6.92
N ILE A 159 4.78 -2.07 6.08
CA ILE A 159 5.83 -1.05 6.33
C ILE A 159 5.25 0.36 6.45
N GLY A 160 3.96 0.56 6.12
CA GLY A 160 3.28 1.86 6.25
C GLY A 160 3.82 3.00 5.36
N PHE A 161 4.55 2.71 4.27
CA PHE A 161 5.17 3.73 3.43
C PHE A 161 4.66 3.73 1.98
N GLY A 162 4.55 4.93 1.39
CA GLY A 162 4.28 5.17 -0.04
C GLY A 162 2.89 4.79 -0.53
N GLY A 163 2.57 3.49 -0.58
CA GLY A 163 1.32 2.95 -1.14
C GLY A 163 0.09 3.28 -0.30
N VAL A 164 0.19 3.14 1.03
CA VAL A 164 -0.89 3.53 1.96
C VAL A 164 -1.15 5.03 1.90
N ALA A 165 -0.10 5.85 1.94
CA ALA A 165 -0.22 7.31 1.84
C ALA A 165 -0.88 7.73 0.52
N TYR A 166 -0.52 7.06 -0.59
CA TYR A 166 -1.14 7.27 -1.90
C TYR A 166 -2.63 6.92 -1.90
N ALA A 167 -2.99 5.73 -1.40
CA ALA A 167 -4.38 5.29 -1.31
C ALA A 167 -5.23 6.22 -0.42
N MET A 168 -4.70 6.59 0.75
CA MET A 168 -5.33 7.56 1.64
C MET A 168 -5.53 8.92 0.96
N ALA A 169 -4.53 9.42 0.23
CA ALA A 169 -4.64 10.70 -0.48
C ALA A 169 -5.74 10.68 -1.56
N ILE A 170 -5.88 9.58 -2.32
CA ILE A 170 -6.96 9.40 -3.30
C ILE A 170 -8.34 9.42 -2.62
N ILE A 171 -8.51 8.67 -1.53
CA ILE A 171 -9.78 8.65 -0.79
C ILE A 171 -10.10 10.00 -0.17
N CYS A 172 -9.12 10.66 0.45
CA CYS A 172 -9.32 11.99 1.01
C CYS A 172 -9.71 13.00 -0.08
N CYS A 173 -9.10 12.94 -1.28
CA CYS A 173 -9.50 13.78 -2.41
C CYS A 173 -10.95 13.51 -2.83
N ARG A 174 -11.39 12.25 -2.83
CA ARG A 174 -12.75 11.84 -3.18
C ARG A 174 -13.78 12.26 -2.13
N LEU A 175 -13.46 12.12 -0.85
CA LEU A 175 -14.31 12.57 0.27
C LEU A 175 -14.44 14.10 0.30
N ASP A 176 -13.34 14.82 0.09
CA ASP A 176 -13.35 16.29 -0.01
C ASP A 176 -14.16 16.77 -1.22
N ALA A 177 -14.04 16.11 -2.37
CA ALA A 177 -14.87 16.41 -3.54
C ALA A 177 -16.36 16.11 -3.29
N LYS A 178 -16.71 15.06 -2.55
CA LYS A 178 -18.10 14.79 -2.14
C LYS A 178 -18.63 15.89 -1.21
N ALA A 179 -17.85 16.31 -0.22
CA ALA A 179 -18.20 17.44 0.64
C ALA A 179 -18.37 18.72 -0.19
N PHE A 180 -17.46 19.01 -1.12
CA PHE A 180 -17.51 20.17 -2.00
C PHE A 180 -18.72 20.13 -2.96
N ILE A 181 -19.08 18.97 -3.52
CA ILE A 181 -20.29 18.78 -4.33
C ILE A 181 -21.55 19.01 -3.48
N LEU A 182 -21.58 18.51 -2.25
CA LEU A 182 -22.69 18.75 -1.32
C LEU A 182 -22.81 20.25 -0.96
N PHE A 183 -21.69 20.94 -0.74
CA PHE A 183 -21.64 22.39 -0.55
C PHE A 183 -22.03 23.19 -1.80
N HIS A 184 -21.70 22.70 -3.00
CA HIS A 184 -22.10 23.33 -4.26
C HIS A 184 -23.61 23.19 -4.52
N ILE A 185 -24.20 22.05 -4.15
CA ILE A 185 -25.67 21.86 -4.15
C ILE A 185 -26.35 22.78 -3.13
N LEU A 186 -25.69 23.06 -2.00
CA LEU A 186 -26.21 23.94 -0.94
C LEU A 186 -25.82 25.42 -1.08
N GLY A 187 -25.21 25.82 -2.21
CA GLY A 187 -24.97 27.20 -2.57
C GLY A 187 -24.03 27.96 -1.63
N ASN A 188 -22.72 27.70 -1.68
CA ASN A 188 -21.74 28.73 -1.30
C ASN A 188 -20.38 28.53 -1.97
N GLN A 189 -19.77 29.66 -2.36
CA GLN A 189 -18.64 29.74 -3.29
C GLN A 189 -17.36 30.18 -2.54
N PHE A 190 -16.45 29.25 -2.24
CA PHE A 190 -15.07 29.61 -1.88
C PHE A 190 -14.04 28.57 -2.39
N PHE A 191 -12.91 29.10 -2.85
CA PHE A 191 -11.94 28.49 -3.76
C PHE A 191 -10.64 28.12 -3.03
N ILE A 192 -10.19 26.87 -3.22
CA ILE A 192 -8.81 26.33 -3.24
C ILE A 192 -7.81 26.80 -2.14
N PRO A 193 -7.61 25.98 -1.07
CA PRO A 193 -6.25 25.68 -0.58
C PRO A 193 -6.00 24.22 -0.09
N ALA A 194 -6.91 23.27 -0.33
CA ALA A 194 -6.94 21.99 0.41
C ALA A 194 -5.83 20.95 0.08
N LEU A 195 -5.15 21.02 -1.07
CA LEU A 195 -4.19 19.96 -1.47
C LEU A 195 -2.93 19.91 -0.58
N CYS A 196 -2.48 21.06 -0.06
CA CYS A 196 -1.35 21.14 0.89
C CYS A 196 -1.75 20.78 2.33
N HIS A 197 -3.03 20.88 2.69
CA HIS A 197 -3.49 20.61 4.05
C HIS A 197 -3.91 19.14 4.25
N LEU A 198 -4.44 18.47 3.21
CA LEU A 198 -4.78 17.05 3.25
C LEU A 198 -3.54 16.14 3.40
N THR A 199 -2.40 16.54 2.84
CA THR A 199 -1.12 15.84 3.03
C THR A 199 -0.57 15.98 4.46
N PHE A 200 -1.12 16.90 5.26
CA PHE A 200 -0.63 17.28 6.59
C PHE A 200 -1.32 16.54 7.76
N GLN A 201 -2.54 16.01 7.58
CA GLN A 201 -3.27 15.33 8.69
C GLN A 201 -2.91 13.85 8.88
N CYS A 202 -2.19 13.23 7.95
CA CYS A 202 -1.74 11.84 8.07
C CYS A 202 -0.39 11.75 8.82
N ALA A 203 -0.36 12.20 10.08
CA ALA A 203 0.85 12.41 10.88
C ALA A 203 1.71 11.16 11.18
N GLY A 204 1.24 9.95 10.83
CA GLY A 204 1.95 8.68 11.06
C GLY A 204 2.62 8.06 9.83
N THR A 205 2.56 8.71 8.66
CA THR A 205 3.00 8.12 7.38
C THR A 205 4.17 8.93 6.81
N ARG A 206 5.24 8.28 6.34
CA ARG A 206 6.32 8.98 5.60
C ARG A 206 5.72 9.62 4.35
N HIS A 207 5.86 10.93 4.25
CA HIS A 207 5.29 11.71 3.16
C HIS A 207 5.95 11.31 1.84
N LEU A 208 5.16 11.22 0.76
CA LEU A 208 5.66 11.03 -0.60
C LEU A 208 6.76 12.06 -0.96
N ARG A 209 6.77 13.25 -0.32
CA ARG A 209 7.80 14.28 -0.51
C ARG A 209 9.12 13.93 0.18
N ALA A 210 9.04 13.29 1.35
CA ALA A 210 10.21 12.81 2.08
C ALA A 210 10.88 11.65 1.33
N ASP A 211 10.10 10.83 0.64
CA ASP A 211 10.63 9.77 -0.22
C ASP A 211 11.36 10.36 -1.44
N ILE A 212 10.82 11.40 -2.10
CA ILE A 212 11.51 12.07 -3.22
C ILE A 212 12.86 12.61 -2.75
N LEU A 213 12.88 13.28 -1.60
CA LEU A 213 14.10 13.84 -1.05
C LEU A 213 15.10 12.76 -0.66
N HIS A 214 14.63 11.62 -0.14
CA HIS A 214 15.47 10.48 0.16
C HIS A 214 16.15 9.94 -1.10
N TYR A 215 15.39 9.67 -2.16
CA TYR A 215 15.98 9.16 -3.40
C TYR A 215 16.87 10.16 -4.12
N SER A 216 16.56 11.46 -4.06
CA SER A 216 17.47 12.51 -4.56
C SER A 216 18.81 12.44 -3.86
N LYS A 217 18.82 12.28 -2.53
CA LYS A 217 20.06 12.14 -1.74
C LYS A 217 20.78 10.82 -1.99
N GLU A 218 20.06 9.72 -2.19
CA GLU A 218 20.69 8.43 -2.53
C GLU A 218 21.35 8.50 -3.91
N LEU A 219 20.73 9.17 -4.88
CA LEU A 219 21.30 9.38 -6.22
C LEU A 219 22.59 10.23 -6.19
N GLU A 220 22.69 11.20 -5.28
CA GLU A 220 23.90 12.01 -5.08
C GLU A 220 25.07 11.20 -4.51
N LYS A 221 24.79 10.09 -3.80
CA LYS A 221 25.82 9.23 -3.20
C LYS A 221 26.38 8.19 -4.17
N VAL A 222 25.66 7.87 -5.25
CA VAL A 222 26.10 6.85 -6.21
C VAL A 222 27.16 7.45 -7.14
N PRO A 223 28.34 6.80 -7.27
CA PRO A 223 29.39 7.19 -8.21
C PRO A 223 28.86 7.42 -9.62
N SER A 224 29.46 8.36 -10.35
CA SER A 224 28.98 8.72 -11.70
C SER A 224 29.19 7.62 -12.75
N ASP A 225 30.00 6.60 -12.47
CA ASP A 225 30.31 5.49 -13.37
C ASP A 225 29.43 4.25 -13.15
N ASP A 226 28.62 4.24 -12.09
CA ASP A 226 27.69 3.15 -11.77
C ASP A 226 26.31 3.41 -12.41
N ASP A 227 26.28 3.43 -13.74
CA ASP A 227 25.09 3.75 -14.53
C ASP A 227 23.89 2.85 -14.22
N GLU A 228 24.13 1.57 -13.88
CA GLU A 228 23.09 0.59 -13.56
C GLU A 228 22.38 0.92 -12.24
N ASN A 229 23.14 1.22 -11.19
CA ASN A 229 22.58 1.61 -9.90
C ASN A 229 21.94 3.00 -9.94
N ARG A 230 22.50 3.93 -10.72
CA ARG A 230 21.91 5.25 -10.97
C ARG A 230 20.57 5.12 -11.70
N ALA A 231 20.51 4.31 -12.75
CA ALA A 231 19.28 4.02 -13.48
C ALA A 231 18.24 3.39 -12.55
N TYR A 232 18.63 2.44 -11.70
CA TYR A 232 17.76 1.83 -10.71
C TYR A 232 17.20 2.84 -9.68
N ILE A 233 18.04 3.72 -9.13
CA ILE A 233 17.60 4.74 -8.18
C ILE A 233 16.67 5.76 -8.85
N MET A 234 16.97 6.14 -10.09
CA MET A 234 16.09 7.02 -10.88
C MET A 234 14.76 6.33 -11.20
N ASP A 235 14.77 5.07 -11.60
CA ASP A 235 13.57 4.28 -11.89
C ASP A 235 12.66 4.18 -10.65
N MET A 236 13.25 3.79 -9.52
CA MET A 236 12.55 3.64 -8.24
C MET A 236 12.12 4.96 -7.59
N GLY A 237 12.95 6.00 -7.68
CA GLY A 237 12.71 7.29 -7.01
C GLY A 237 11.92 8.29 -7.85
N VAL A 238 12.14 8.30 -9.17
CA VAL A 238 11.58 9.29 -10.08
C VAL A 238 10.33 8.75 -10.77
N LYS A 239 10.34 7.55 -11.37
CA LYS A 239 9.18 7.03 -12.12
C LYS A 239 8.02 6.65 -11.20
N GLY A 240 8.31 5.84 -10.18
CA GLY A 240 7.30 5.37 -9.22
C GLY A 240 6.57 6.50 -8.48
N MET A 241 7.26 7.61 -8.17
CA MET A 241 6.64 8.74 -7.47
C MET A 241 6.09 9.82 -8.39
N ARG A 242 6.75 10.17 -9.51
CA ARG A 242 6.20 11.19 -10.42
C ARG A 242 4.85 10.76 -10.98
N LEU A 243 4.68 9.47 -11.31
CA LEU A 243 3.41 8.93 -11.76
C LEU A 243 2.33 9.03 -10.66
N ARG A 244 2.65 8.69 -9.41
CA ARG A 244 1.70 8.84 -8.28
C ARG A 244 1.28 10.29 -8.06
N TYR A 245 2.22 11.23 -8.09
CA TYR A 245 1.89 12.66 -7.99
C TYR A 245 1.07 13.16 -9.17
N PHE A 246 1.44 12.75 -10.38
CA PHE A 246 0.70 13.08 -11.60
C PHE A 246 -0.74 12.57 -11.51
N PHE A 247 -0.96 11.33 -11.06
CA PHE A 247 -2.29 10.78 -10.86
C PHE A 247 -3.05 11.48 -9.74
N LEU A 248 -2.42 11.89 -8.64
CA LEU A 248 -3.09 12.69 -7.60
C LEU A 248 -3.60 14.03 -8.15
N ILE A 249 -2.77 14.72 -8.93
CA ILE A 249 -3.12 16.03 -9.52
C ILE A 249 -4.23 15.87 -10.56
N THR A 250 -4.09 14.93 -11.49
CA THR A 250 -5.08 14.69 -12.54
C THR A 250 -6.38 14.13 -11.98
N PHE A 251 -6.33 13.28 -10.96
CA PHE A 251 -7.51 12.78 -10.25
C PHE A 251 -8.30 13.90 -9.59
N ARG A 252 -7.64 14.92 -9.03
CA ARG A 252 -8.34 16.09 -8.52
C ARG A 252 -9.10 16.84 -9.63
N SER A 253 -8.47 17.04 -10.79
CA SER A 253 -9.13 17.65 -11.96
C SER A 253 -10.28 16.81 -12.50
N TYR A 254 -10.14 15.48 -12.47
CA TYR A 254 -11.20 14.54 -12.79
C TYR A 254 -12.42 14.72 -11.88
N LEU A 255 -12.21 14.76 -10.56
CA LEU A 255 -13.30 14.95 -9.58
C LEU A 255 -14.01 16.30 -9.73
N TYR A 256 -13.33 17.34 -10.23
CA TYR A 256 -13.98 18.62 -10.56
C TYR A 256 -14.78 18.59 -11.86
N SER A 257 -14.38 17.77 -12.82
CA SER A 257 -14.98 17.77 -14.18
C SER A 257 -16.05 16.70 -14.37
N THR A 258 -16.02 15.61 -13.60
CA THR A 258 -16.95 14.49 -13.76
C THR A 258 -17.16 13.76 -12.43
N SER A 259 -18.35 13.17 -12.27
CA SER A 259 -18.64 12.31 -11.13
C SER A 259 -18.13 10.89 -11.37
N PRO A 260 -17.49 10.25 -10.38
CA PRO A 260 -17.06 8.86 -10.48
C PRO A 260 -18.17 7.83 -10.72
N ILE A 261 -19.43 8.21 -10.53
CA ILE A 261 -20.58 7.35 -10.84
C ILE A 261 -20.79 7.27 -12.36
N LYS A 262 -20.43 8.34 -13.10
CA LYS A 262 -20.71 8.48 -14.53
C LYS A 262 -19.60 7.93 -15.41
N MET A 263 -18.36 8.03 -14.97
CA MET A 263 -17.18 7.71 -15.77
C MET A 263 -16.08 7.24 -14.83
N LYS A 264 -15.28 6.25 -15.24
CA LYS A 264 -14.08 5.83 -14.51
C LYS A 264 -12.92 6.79 -14.75
N PHE A 265 -11.96 6.84 -13.84
CA PHE A 265 -10.78 7.69 -13.99
C PHE A 265 -9.92 7.25 -15.17
N THR A 266 -9.72 5.94 -15.37
CA THR A 266 -9.06 5.37 -16.55
C THR A 266 -9.67 5.88 -17.85
N THR A 267 -10.99 5.72 -18.02
CA THR A 267 -11.70 6.18 -19.22
C THR A 267 -11.58 7.69 -19.40
N TRP A 268 -11.58 8.46 -18.31
CA TRP A 268 -11.41 9.91 -18.35
C TRP A 268 -10.00 10.33 -18.77
N MET A 269 -8.98 9.58 -18.38
CA MET A 269 -7.60 9.74 -18.84
C MET A 269 -7.46 9.38 -20.32
N ASP A 270 -8.05 8.27 -20.75
CA ASP A 270 -7.99 7.80 -22.15
C ASP A 270 -8.65 8.79 -23.12
N ALA A 271 -9.69 9.50 -22.67
CA ALA A 271 -10.34 10.55 -23.45
C ALA A 271 -9.49 11.82 -23.63
N ARG A 272 -8.32 11.91 -22.98
CA ARG A 272 -7.43 13.09 -22.98
C ARG A 272 -6.01 12.70 -23.39
N PRO A 273 -5.75 12.61 -24.72
CA PRO A 273 -4.44 12.22 -25.22
C PRO A 273 -3.32 13.14 -24.72
N GLU A 274 -3.59 14.43 -24.46
CA GLU A 274 -2.64 15.38 -23.89
C GLU A 274 -2.10 14.96 -22.51
N LEU A 275 -2.97 14.38 -21.66
CA LEU A 275 -2.57 13.84 -20.37
C LEU A 275 -1.80 12.53 -20.53
N GLY A 276 -2.18 11.71 -21.51
CA GLY A 276 -1.43 10.50 -21.89
C GLY A 276 -0.01 10.82 -22.35
N HIS A 277 0.17 11.84 -23.19
CA HIS A 277 1.48 12.30 -23.63
C HIS A 277 2.35 12.80 -22.46
N LEU A 278 1.77 13.59 -21.55
CA LEU A 278 2.48 14.05 -20.35
C LEU A 278 2.86 12.88 -19.45
N CYS A 279 1.96 11.92 -19.25
CA CYS A 279 2.21 10.70 -18.49
C CYS A 279 3.37 9.89 -19.07
N ASN A 280 3.41 9.70 -20.40
CA ASN A 280 4.48 8.99 -21.07
C ASN A 280 5.82 9.73 -20.98
N ASN A 281 5.82 11.06 -21.08
CA ASN A 281 7.04 11.85 -20.88
C ASN A 281 7.59 11.76 -19.45
N LEU A 282 6.73 11.55 -18.47
CA LEU A 282 7.13 11.34 -17.08
C LEU A 282 7.71 9.94 -16.82
N ARG A 283 7.43 8.96 -17.70
CA ARG A 283 8.00 7.60 -17.62
C ARG A 283 9.48 7.55 -17.96
N ILE A 284 10.04 8.58 -18.61
CA ILE A 284 11.46 8.69 -19.01
C ILE A 284 12.06 7.33 -19.39
N ASP A 285 11.60 6.80 -20.52
CA ASP A 285 12.41 5.86 -21.30
C ASP A 285 13.15 6.70 -22.34
N LYS A 286 14.41 7.04 -22.03
CA LYS A 286 15.40 7.52 -23.00
C LYS A 286 16.77 7.02 -22.59
#